data_AF-A0AAU4N6P4-F1
#
_entry.id   AF-A0AAU4N6P4-F1
#
_cell.length_a   1.000
_cell.length_b   1.000
_cell.length_c   1.000
_cell.angle_alpha   90.00
_cell.angle_beta   90.00
_cell.angle_gamma   90.00
#
_symmetry.space_group_name_H-M   'P 1'
#
loop_
_entity.id
_entity.type
_entity.pdbx_description
1 polymer ?
#
loop_
_entity_poly.entity_id
_entity_poly.type
_entity_poly.pdbx_seq_one_letter_code
_entity_poly.pdbx_strand_id
1 'polypeptide(L)'
;MGTASLTGAGPVLSPESRDVVQGMCAGMLRRIHLWLQRAVLDVPQLAEVVPTLRQAARLYGEGQYEECLSHVMAVGRKLEESRAAQPTLPPL
;
A
#
# COMPACT_ATOMS: atom_id res chain seq x y z
N MET A 1 10.60 28.85 33.55
CA MET A 1 9.31 29.02 32.85
C MET A 1 9.51 28.54 31.42
N GLY A 2 9.19 27.28 31.16
CA GLY A 2 9.37 26.67 29.84
C GLY A 2 8.07 26.73 29.05
N THR A 3 8.07 27.46 27.94
CA THR A 3 6.98 27.42 26.95
C THR A 3 7.25 26.29 25.98
N ALA A 4 6.60 25.15 26.20
CA ALA A 4 6.41 24.12 25.18
C ALA A 4 5.01 24.31 24.59
N SER A 5 4.94 24.71 23.33
CA SER A 5 3.73 24.74 22.49
C SER A 5 4.18 25.00 21.05
N LEU A 6 3.72 24.35 19.99
CA LEU A 6 2.90 23.18 19.75
C LEU A 6 2.89 23.05 18.21
N THR A 7 2.68 21.84 17.69
CA THR A 7 2.09 21.62 16.36
C THR A 7 3.02 21.84 15.16
N GLY A 8 3.73 20.77 14.80
CA GLY A 8 4.05 20.51 13.40
C GLY A 8 2.75 20.28 12.64
N ALA A 9 2.25 21.31 11.98
CA ALA A 9 1.18 21.20 11.01
C ALA A 9 1.76 20.54 9.75
N GLY A 10 1.64 19.21 9.66
CA GLY A 10 1.69 18.54 8.38
C GLY A 10 0.55 19.07 7.49
N PRO A 11 0.71 19.07 6.15
CA PRO A 11 -0.34 19.52 5.26
C PRO A 11 -1.60 18.68 5.48
N VAL A 12 -2.65 19.31 6.02
CA VAL A 12 -3.97 18.68 6.11
C VAL A 12 -4.50 18.59 4.68
N LEU A 13 -4.51 17.39 4.11
CA LEU A 13 -5.15 17.14 2.83
C LEU A 13 -6.59 17.66 2.86
N SER A 14 -6.99 18.38 1.81
CA SER A 14 -8.40 18.71 1.60
C SER A 14 -9.24 17.43 1.59
N PRO A 15 -10.49 17.46 2.09
CA PRO A 15 -11.35 16.27 2.14
C PRO A 15 -11.48 15.58 0.78
N GLU A 16 -11.60 16.36 -0.30
CA GLU A 16 -11.58 15.86 -1.68
C GLU A 16 -10.30 15.07 -2.04
N SER A 17 -9.14 15.53 -1.60
CA SER A 17 -7.86 14.84 -1.82
C SER A 17 -7.77 13.59 -0.96
N ARG A 18 -8.32 13.63 0.25
CA ARG A 18 -8.39 12.47 1.13
C ARG A 18 -9.25 11.35 0.56
N ASP A 19 -10.42 11.69 0.00
CA ASP A 19 -11.29 10.73 -0.69
C ASP A 19 -10.60 10.09 -1.91
N VAL A 20 -9.84 10.88 -2.67
CA VAL A 20 -9.04 10.37 -3.80
C VAL A 20 -7.95 9.42 -3.32
N VAL A 21 -7.14 9.80 -2.33
CA VAL A 21 -6.06 8.96 -1.78
C VAL A 21 -6.63 7.69 -1.14
N GLN A 22 -7.76 7.79 -0.45
CA GLN A 22 -8.49 6.65 0.10
C GLN A 22 -8.91 5.68 -1.03
N GLY A 23 -9.55 6.20 -2.08
CA GLY A 23 -9.97 5.39 -3.22
C GLY A 23 -8.79 4.71 -3.92
N MET A 24 -7.68 5.44 -4.11
CA MET A 24 -6.46 4.90 -4.69
C MET A 24 -5.85 3.79 -3.84
N CYS A 25 -5.73 3.99 -2.52
CA CYS A 25 -5.17 2.94 -1.66
C CYS A 25 -6.08 1.71 -1.63
N ALA A 26 -7.39 1.88 -1.48
CA ALA A 26 -8.35 0.77 -1.49
C ALA A 26 -8.30 -0.04 -2.79
N GLY A 27 -8.26 0.66 -3.93
CA GLY A 27 -8.17 0.04 -5.25
C GLY A 27 -6.87 -0.76 -5.41
N MET A 28 -5.74 -0.19 -5.01
CA MET A 28 -4.44 -0.83 -5.14
C MET A 28 -4.28 -2.01 -4.16
N LEU A 29 -4.74 -1.89 -2.91
CA LEU A 29 -4.81 -2.98 -1.94
C LEU A 29 -5.58 -4.17 -2.52
N ARG A 30 -6.79 -3.92 -3.04
CA ARG A 30 -7.64 -4.97 -3.63
C ARG A 30 -6.98 -5.62 -4.83
N ARG A 31 -6.38 -4.83 -5.72
CA ARG A 31 -5.71 -5.32 -6.93
C ARG A 31 -4.53 -6.22 -6.59
N ILE A 32 -3.63 -5.76 -5.71
CA ILE A 32 -2.48 -6.55 -5.25
C ILE A 32 -2.93 -7.83 -4.54
N HIS A 33 -3.97 -7.76 -3.70
CA HIS A 33 -4.48 -8.93 -3.00
C HIS A 33 -5.00 -10.01 -3.96
N LEU A 34 -5.85 -9.64 -4.92
CA LEU A 34 -6.39 -10.56 -5.93
C LEU A 34 -5.30 -11.16 -6.80
N TRP A 35 -4.29 -10.36 -7.14
CA TRP A 35 -3.15 -10.83 -7.90
C TRP A 35 -2.33 -11.85 -7.12
N LEU A 36 -2.00 -11.56 -5.85
CA LEU A 36 -1.25 -12.45 -4.97
C LEU A 36 -1.97 -13.79 -4.75
N GLN A 37 -3.30 -13.79 -4.63
CA GLN A 37 -4.08 -15.02 -4.49
C GLN A 37 -3.83 -16.02 -5.64
N ARG A 38 -3.52 -15.53 -6.84
CA ARG A 38 -3.19 -16.36 -8.00
C ARG A 38 -1.69 -16.64 -8.06
N ALA A 39 -0.88 -15.59 -7.96
CA ALA A 39 0.57 -15.65 -8.16
C ALA A 39 1.32 -16.46 -7.09
N VAL A 40 0.83 -16.51 -5.84
CA VAL A 40 1.48 -17.27 -4.76
C VAL A 40 1.44 -18.79 -4.99
N LEU A 41 0.48 -19.28 -5.78
CA LEU A 41 0.42 -20.70 -6.12
C LEU A 41 1.59 -21.12 -7.01
N ASP A 42 1.97 -20.26 -7.95
CA ASP A 42 3.10 -20.48 -8.84
C ASP A 42 4.44 -20.10 -8.18
N VAL A 43 4.44 -19.02 -7.38
CA VAL A 43 5.64 -18.46 -6.76
C VAL A 43 5.38 -18.19 -5.27
N PRO A 44 5.60 -19.20 -4.41
CA PRO A 44 5.34 -19.08 -2.97
C PRO A 44 6.14 -17.98 -2.29
N GLN A 45 7.32 -17.64 -2.81
CA GLN A 45 8.17 -16.53 -2.37
C GLN A 45 7.42 -15.19 -2.33
N LEU A 46 6.41 -14.98 -3.17
CA LEU A 46 5.63 -13.75 -3.17
C LEU A 46 4.81 -13.58 -1.88
N ALA A 47 4.60 -14.65 -1.10
CA ALA A 47 3.96 -14.55 0.20
C ALA A 47 4.75 -13.67 1.20
N GLU A 48 6.04 -13.42 0.96
CA GLU A 48 6.87 -12.52 1.77
C GLU A 48 6.38 -11.07 1.77
N VAL A 49 5.59 -10.63 0.77
CA VAL A 49 5.02 -9.27 0.76
C VAL A 49 3.70 -9.17 1.53
N VAL A 50 3.12 -10.28 1.96
CA VAL A 50 1.84 -10.33 2.69
C VAL A 50 1.87 -9.58 4.03
N PRO A 51 2.95 -9.62 4.85
CA PRO A 51 3.05 -8.78 6.04
C PRO A 51 2.98 -7.29 5.73
N THR A 52 3.67 -6.81 4.69
CA THR A 52 3.63 -5.41 4.26
C THR A 52 2.24 -5.02 3.77
N LEU A 53 1.57 -5.90 3.02
CA LEU A 53 0.20 -5.65 2.57
C LEU A 53 -0.80 -5.60 3.74
N ARG A 54 -0.61 -6.47 4.75
CA ARG A 54 -1.38 -6.41 6.00
C ARG A 54 -1.16 -5.11 6.77
N GLN A 55 0.07 -4.60 6.81
CA GLN A 55 0.36 -3.30 7.41
C GLN A 55 -0.33 -2.17 6.66
N ALA A 56 -0.30 -2.17 5.32
CA ALA A 56 -1.02 -1.19 4.51
C ALA A 56 -2.54 -1.22 4.75
N ALA A 57 -3.13 -2.42 4.89
CA ALA A 57 -4.54 -2.56 5.23
C ALA A 57 -4.88 -2.04 6.64
N ARG A 58 -3.96 -2.17 7.61
CA ARG A 58 -4.13 -1.55 8.94
C ARG A 58 -4.10 -0.03 8.86
N LEU A 59 -3.13 0.54 8.16
CA LEU A 59 -3.04 1.99 7.92
C LEU A 59 -4.32 2.53 7.26
N TYR A 60 -4.88 1.78 6.29
CA TYR A 60 -6.18 2.11 5.70
C TYR A 60 -7.30 2.16 6.76
N GLY A 61 -7.40 1.15 7.62
CA GLY A 61 -8.40 1.09 8.69
C GLY A 61 -8.24 2.19 9.75
N GLU A 62 -7.01 2.68 9.95
CA GLU A 62 -6.69 3.79 10.85
C GLU A 62 -6.89 5.17 10.20
N GLY A 63 -7.30 5.22 8.92
CA GLY A 63 -7.49 6.47 8.19
C GLY A 63 -6.18 7.14 7.72
N GLN A 64 -5.05 6.44 7.83
CA GLN A 64 -3.70 6.84 7.38
C GLN A 64 -3.53 6.48 5.89
N TYR A 65 -4.29 7.17 5.02
CA TYR A 65 -4.39 6.81 3.61
C TYR A 65 -3.13 7.15 2.80
N GLU A 66 -2.37 8.18 3.17
CA GLU A 66 -1.12 8.53 2.49
C GLU A 66 -0.03 7.50 2.75
N GLU A 67 0.17 7.10 4.02
CA GLU A 67 1.08 6.02 4.36
C GLU A 67 0.62 4.71 3.71
N CYS A 68 -0.68 4.41 3.78
CA CYS A 68 -1.28 3.27 3.08
C CYS A 68 -0.87 3.25 1.60
N LEU A 69 -1.06 4.37 0.89
CA LEU A 69 -0.77 4.49 -0.54
C LEU A 69 0.73 4.29 -0.82
N SER A 70 1.60 4.89 0.00
CA SER A 70 3.06 4.72 -0.09
C SER A 70 3.47 3.25 0.04
N HIS A 71 2.93 2.55 1.05
CA HIS A 71 3.20 1.13 1.27
C HIS A 71 2.73 0.25 0.10
N VAL A 72 1.53 0.48 -0.45
CA VAL A 72 1.04 -0.35 -1.57
C VAL A 72 1.76 -0.05 -2.88
N MET A 73 2.20 1.18 -3.13
CA MET A 73 3.02 1.51 -4.29
C MET A 73 4.39 0.82 -4.22
N ALA A 74 5.02 0.79 -3.05
CA ALA A 74 6.28 0.07 -2.85
C ALA A 74 6.12 -1.44 -3.08
N VAL A 75 5.03 -2.05 -2.58
CA VAL A 75 4.72 -3.46 -2.85
C VAL A 75 4.46 -3.70 -4.33
N GLY A 76 3.63 -2.87 -4.97
CA GLY A 76 3.34 -2.98 -6.41
C GLY A 76 4.61 -2.95 -7.26
N ARG A 77 5.54 -2.04 -6.96
CA ARG A 77 6.83 -1.97 -7.64
C ARG A 77 7.66 -3.25 -7.45
N LYS A 78 7.76 -3.77 -6.23
CA LYS A 78 8.49 -5.02 -5.96
C LYS A 78 7.89 -6.22 -6.69
N LEU A 79 6.56 -6.27 -6.80
CA LEU A 79 5.86 -7.31 -7.53
C LEU A 79 6.10 -7.22 -9.04
N GLU A 80 6.11 -6.01 -9.60
CA GLU A 80 6.48 -5.79 -11.00
C GLU A 80 7.92 -6.21 -11.30
N GLU A 81 8.86 -5.90 -10.39
CA GLU A 81 10.26 -6.35 -10.50
C GLU A 81 10.36 -7.89 -10.44
N SER A 82 9.56 -8.53 -9.59
CA SER A 82 9.49 -10.00 -9.51
C SER A 82 8.91 -10.60 -10.79
N ARG A 83 7.87 -9.99 -11.36
CA ARG A 83 7.29 -10.38 -12.66
C ARG A 83 8.28 -10.26 -13.80
N ALA A 84 9.11 -9.21 -13.81
CA ALA A 84 10.17 -9.06 -14.80
C ALA A 84 11.21 -10.19 -14.75
N ALA A 85 11.48 -10.73 -13.55
CA ALA A 85 12.35 -11.89 -13.36
C ALA A 85 11.64 -13.24 -13.64
N GLN A 86 10.32 -13.28 -13.51
CA GLN A 86 9.49 -14.49 -13.66
C GLN A 86 8.31 -14.21 -14.62
N PRO A 87 8.52 -14.35 -15.94
CA PRO A 87 7.54 -13.96 -16.96
C PRO A 87 6.27 -14.83 -16.98
N THR A 88 6.24 -15.92 -16.21
CA THR A 88 5.04 -16.74 -15.99
C THR A 88 4.03 -16.09 -15.06
N LEU A 89 4.44 -15.06 -14.31
CA LEU A 89 3.55 -14.32 -13.41
C LEU A 89 2.58 -13.42 -14.21
N PRO A 90 1.30 -13.34 -13.80
CA PRO A 90 0.33 -12.48 -14.47
C PRO A 90 0.69 -11.00 -14.31
N PRO A 91 0.20 -10.10 -15.19
CA PRO A 91 0.37 -8.67 -15.00
C PRO A 91 -0.43 -8.16 -13.79
N LEU A 92 0.14 -7.22 -13.03
CA LEU A 92 -0.49 -6.62 -11.85
C LEU A 92 -1.62 -5.69 -12.24
#